data_AF-A0A0G4AXW0-F1
#
_entry.id   AF-A0A0G4AXW0-F1
#
_cell.length_a   1.000
_cell.length_b   1.000
_cell.length_c   1.000
_cell.angle_alpha   90.00
_cell.angle_beta   90.00
_cell.angle_gamma   90.00
#
_symmetry.space_group_name_H-M   'P 1'
#
loop_
_entity.id
_entity.type
_entity.pdbx_description
1 polymer ?
#
loop_
_entity_poly.entity_id
_entity_poly.type
_entity_poly.pdbx_seq_one_letter_code
_entity_poly.pdbx_strand_id
1 'polypeptide(L)'
;MKIKKQSNKIYILVLISLILIVAVCIVVFYFTKSRSEETEGKSNQNQSEKSLENRTYTTESEGATNTVPDNVDPSSIKNYKLLTENETYKIRELSGKYYVTLYPIINRPDQSNTYVDQLKEYKQSAINYLEKNNIDTKNTKIYYEPSEATDL
;
A
#
# COMPACT_ATOMS: atom_id res chain seq x y z
N MET A 1 -8.22 36.36 66.54
CA MET A 1 -7.71 35.51 65.43
C MET A 1 -7.02 36.42 64.41
N LYS A 2 -5.68 36.42 64.34
CA LYS A 2 -4.93 37.32 63.43
C LYS A 2 -4.84 36.68 62.05
N ILE A 3 -5.54 37.25 61.07
CA ILE A 3 -5.52 36.81 59.67
C ILE A 3 -4.17 37.22 59.08
N LYS A 4 -3.30 36.25 58.76
CA LYS A 4 -2.03 36.48 58.05
C LYS A 4 -2.35 36.99 56.65
N LYS A 5 -2.00 38.26 56.38
CA LYS A 5 -2.09 38.89 55.06
C LYS A 5 -1.11 38.15 54.13
N GLN A 6 -1.61 37.18 53.35
CA GLN A 6 -0.78 36.45 52.41
C GLN A 6 -0.24 37.42 51.37
N SER A 7 1.08 37.36 51.21
CA SER A 7 1.89 38.31 50.44
C SER A 7 1.46 38.31 48.98
N ASN A 8 1.10 39.49 48.45
CA ASN A 8 0.78 39.76 47.04
C ASN A 8 1.79 39.17 46.03
N LYS A 9 3.00 38.85 46.48
CA LYS A 9 4.05 38.18 45.70
C LYS A 9 3.64 36.79 45.20
N ILE A 10 2.84 36.03 45.95
CA ILE A 10 2.38 34.69 45.54
C ILE A 10 1.38 34.83 44.39
N TYR A 11 0.45 35.78 44.50
CA TYR A 11 -0.51 36.08 43.43
C TYR A 11 0.19 36.54 42.15
N ILE A 12 1.24 37.36 42.26
CA ILE A 12 2.04 37.78 41.11
C ILE A 12 2.73 36.59 40.44
N LEU A 13 3.32 35.66 41.22
CA LEU A 13 3.96 34.46 40.67
C LEU A 13 2.96 33.53 39.97
N VAL A 14 1.77 33.35 40.54
CA VAL A 14 0.70 32.57 39.90
C VAL A 14 0.22 33.23 38.62
N LEU A 15 0.08 34.57 38.62
CA LEU A 15 -0.31 35.33 37.43
C LEU A 15 0.73 35.21 36.30
N ILE A 16 2.02 35.30 36.62
CA ILE A 16 3.11 35.15 35.65
C ILE A 16 3.13 33.73 35.06
N SER A 17 2.94 32.71 35.90
CA SER A 17 2.85 31.31 35.44
C SER A 17 1.68 31.11 34.48
N LEU A 18 0.52 31.71 34.78
CA LEU A 18 -0.67 31.61 33.94
C LEU A 18 -0.46 32.29 32.57
N ILE A 19 0.20 33.45 32.55
CA ILE A 19 0.56 34.16 31.30
C ILE A 19 1.53 33.32 30.45
N LEU A 20 2.51 32.66 31.08
CA LEU A 20 3.46 31.78 30.40
C LEU A 20 2.75 30.59 29.75
N ILE A 21 1.81 29.96 30.46
CA ILE A 21 1.02 28.84 29.91
C ILE A 21 0.19 29.29 28.71
N VAL A 22 -0.48 30.44 28.80
CA VAL A 22 -1.26 31.00 27.69
C VAL A 22 -0.37 31.32 26.49
N ALA A 23 0.83 31.88 26.70
CA ALA A 23 1.79 32.15 25.63
C ALA A 23 2.26 30.87 24.93
N VAL A 24 2.53 29.80 25.69
CA VAL A 24 2.90 28.48 25.13
C VAL A 24 1.75 27.90 24.30
N CYS A 25 0.51 27.96 24.80
CA CYS A 25 -0.66 27.51 24.05
C CYS A 25 -0.87 28.29 22.75
N ILE A 26 -0.65 29.61 22.75
CA ILE A 26 -0.73 30.44 21.54
C ILE A 26 0.36 30.04 20.54
N VAL A 27 1.60 29.83 20.97
CA VAL A 27 2.70 29.40 20.08
C VAL A 27 2.42 28.03 19.47
N VAL A 28 1.93 27.07 20.25
CA VAL A 28 1.54 25.74 19.74
C VAL A 28 0.38 25.87 18.76
N PHE A 29 -0.62 26.72 19.05
CA PHE A 29 -1.75 26.97 18.15
C PHE A 29 -1.32 27.59 16.82
N TYR A 30 -0.40 28.56 16.82
CA TYR A 30 0.18 29.09 15.58
C TYR A 30 1.00 28.03 14.85
N PHE A 31 1.80 27.22 15.54
CA PHE A 31 2.59 26.16 14.90
C PHE A 31 1.71 25.08 14.26
N THR A 32 0.61 24.68 14.91
CA THR A 32 -0.32 23.70 14.35
C THR A 32 -1.20 24.30 13.25
N LYS A 33 -1.61 25.57 13.37
CA LYS A 33 -2.32 26.26 12.29
C LYS A 33 -1.44 26.48 11.05
N SER A 34 -0.18 26.90 11.23
CA SER A 34 0.79 27.04 10.14
C SER A 34 1.14 25.71 9.48
N ARG A 35 1.01 24.57 10.17
CA ARG A 35 1.20 23.23 9.58
C ARG A 35 -0.05 22.69 8.86
N SER A 36 -1.22 23.23 9.19
CA SER A 36 -2.49 22.89 8.52
C SER A 36 -2.82 23.81 7.34
N GLU A 37 -2.07 24.91 7.16
CA GLU A 37 -2.18 25.82 6.00
C GLU A 37 -1.05 25.61 4.97
N GLU A 38 -0.17 24.62 5.17
CA GLU A 38 0.74 24.13 4.12
C GLU A 38 0.06 23.07 3.22
N THR A 39 -1.25 23.25 3.02
CA THR A 39 -2.03 22.64 1.94
C THR A 39 -3.10 23.62 1.44
N GLU A 40 -2.76 24.91 1.28
CA GLU A 40 -3.57 25.81 0.44
C GLU A 40 -2.71 26.45 -0.64
N GLY A 41 -3.13 26.25 -1.89
CA GLY A 41 -2.49 26.83 -3.05
C GLY A 41 -2.46 28.35 -3.00
N LYS A 42 -1.34 28.91 -3.48
CA LYS A 42 -1.31 30.13 -4.30
C LYS A 42 0.08 30.27 -4.92
N SER A 43 0.25 29.66 -6.08
CA SER A 43 1.11 30.25 -7.12
C SER A 43 0.19 30.82 -8.19
N ASN A 44 -0.07 32.13 -8.12
CA ASN A 44 -0.51 32.89 -9.29
C ASN A 44 0.71 33.05 -10.20
N GLN A 45 0.99 32.03 -10.99
CA GLN A 45 1.74 32.19 -12.24
C GLN A 45 0.81 31.79 -13.36
N ASN A 46 0.61 32.73 -14.29
CA ASN A 46 -0.10 32.57 -15.55
C ASN A 46 0.10 31.16 -16.14
N GLN A 47 -0.83 30.26 -15.86
CA GLN A 47 -0.89 28.97 -16.49
C GLN A 47 -2.17 29.02 -17.30
N SER A 48 -1.98 29.24 -18.60
CA SER A 48 -2.94 28.87 -19.64
C SER A 48 -3.83 27.75 -19.12
N GLU A 49 -5.15 27.93 -19.11
CA GLU A 49 -6.11 26.81 -19.09
C GLU A 49 -5.80 25.97 -20.32
N LYS A 50 -4.75 25.16 -20.22
CA LYS A 50 -4.57 23.99 -21.02
C LYS A 50 -5.64 23.10 -20.44
N SER A 51 -6.78 23.04 -21.12
CA SER A 51 -7.73 21.94 -20.97
C SER A 51 -6.87 20.69 -20.79
N LEU A 52 -6.75 20.21 -19.55
CA LEU A 52 -6.26 18.88 -19.27
C LEU A 52 -7.37 18.03 -19.85
N GLU A 53 -7.30 17.76 -21.15
CA GLU A 53 -7.91 16.56 -21.69
C GLU A 53 -7.49 15.48 -20.69
N ASN A 54 -8.47 15.02 -19.92
CA ASN A 54 -8.30 13.92 -18.99
C ASN A 54 -8.17 12.69 -19.88
N ARG A 55 -7.03 12.61 -20.56
CA ARG A 55 -6.67 11.53 -21.46
C ARG A 55 -6.56 10.32 -20.55
N THR A 56 -7.21 9.28 -21.01
CA THR A 56 -7.19 7.99 -20.38
C THR A 56 -6.66 7.01 -21.40
N TYR A 57 -6.00 5.98 -20.90
CA TYR A 57 -5.60 4.84 -21.71
C TYR A 57 -6.19 3.56 -21.14
N THR A 58 -6.31 2.60 -22.04
CA THR A 58 -6.85 1.29 -21.74
C THR A 58 -5.72 0.33 -21.36
N THR A 59 -5.89 -0.41 -20.27
CA THR A 59 -4.94 -1.43 -19.82
C THR A 59 -5.69 -2.69 -19.37
N GLU A 60 -5.06 -3.86 -19.45
CA GLU A 60 -5.64 -5.10 -18.96
C GLU A 60 -5.07 -5.42 -17.58
N SER A 61 -5.90 -5.44 -16.55
CA SER A 61 -5.50 -5.87 -15.21
C SER A 61 -6.52 -6.85 -14.68
N GLU A 62 -6.04 -7.98 -14.16
CA GLU A 62 -6.88 -9.05 -13.62
C GLU A 62 -7.84 -9.66 -14.65
N GLY A 63 -7.48 -9.61 -15.94
CA GLY A 63 -8.35 -10.06 -17.03
C GLY A 63 -9.51 -9.09 -17.34
N ALA A 64 -9.51 -7.89 -16.76
CA ALA A 64 -10.47 -6.83 -17.06
C ALA A 64 -9.78 -5.66 -17.78
N THR A 65 -10.48 -5.11 -18.75
CA THR A 65 -10.09 -3.88 -19.45
C THR A 65 -10.43 -2.68 -18.58
N ASN A 66 -9.41 -1.98 -18.08
CA ASN A 66 -9.56 -0.81 -17.20
C ASN A 66 -9.14 0.46 -17.92
N THR A 67 -9.89 1.55 -17.68
CA THR A 67 -9.55 2.88 -18.16
C THR A 67 -8.80 3.61 -17.06
N VAL A 68 -7.55 3.98 -17.32
CA VAL A 68 -6.69 4.62 -16.32
C VAL A 68 -6.32 6.03 -16.77
N PRO A 69 -6.37 7.03 -15.88
CA PRO A 69 -5.92 8.37 -16.20
C PRO A 69 -4.44 8.42 -16.58
N ASP A 70 -4.08 9.27 -17.55
CA ASP A 70 -2.71 9.48 -18.04
C ASP A 70 -1.74 10.04 -16.97
N ASN A 71 -2.25 10.48 -15.81
CA ASN A 71 -1.46 10.96 -14.68
C ASN A 71 -1.06 9.87 -13.68
N VAL A 72 -1.50 8.63 -13.88
CA VAL A 72 -1.07 7.47 -13.10
C VAL A 72 0.24 6.94 -13.68
N ASP A 73 1.22 6.67 -12.81
CA ASP A 73 2.50 6.07 -13.24
C ASP A 73 2.24 4.74 -13.96
N PRO A 74 2.59 4.60 -15.25
CA PRO A 74 2.34 3.38 -16.00
C PRO A 74 3.01 2.14 -15.38
N SER A 75 4.12 2.32 -14.66
CA SER A 75 4.81 1.22 -13.98
C SER A 75 4.05 0.68 -12.76
N SER A 76 3.13 1.47 -12.19
CA SER A 76 2.26 1.05 -11.10
C SER A 76 1.09 0.17 -11.58
N ILE A 77 0.77 0.22 -12.88
CA ILE A 77 -0.28 -0.58 -13.48
C ILE A 77 0.26 -1.96 -13.81
N LYS A 78 -0.21 -2.95 -13.04
CA LYS A 78 0.13 -4.34 -13.28
C LYS A 78 -0.68 -4.86 -14.48
N ASN A 79 -0.12 -4.73 -15.68
CA ASN A 79 -0.75 -5.22 -16.91
C ASN A 79 -0.59 -6.74 -17.06
N TYR A 80 -1.31 -7.53 -16.25
CA TYR A 80 -1.32 -8.99 -16.36
C TYR A 80 -2.72 -9.52 -16.67
N LYS A 81 -2.73 -10.64 -17.39
CA LYS A 81 -3.93 -11.45 -17.58
C LYS A 81 -4.04 -12.45 -16.42
N LEU A 82 -5.18 -12.41 -15.73
CA LEU A 82 -5.51 -13.43 -14.73
C LEU A 82 -6.05 -14.67 -15.45
N LEU A 83 -5.41 -15.83 -15.22
CA LEU A 83 -5.88 -17.09 -15.81
C LEU A 83 -6.80 -17.82 -14.84
N THR A 84 -6.40 -17.90 -13.58
CA THR A 84 -7.21 -18.49 -12.51
C THR A 84 -6.72 -18.04 -11.14
N GLU A 85 -7.63 -18.08 -10.17
CA GLU A 85 -7.38 -17.84 -8.76
C GLU A 85 -8.31 -18.73 -7.93
N ASN A 86 -7.75 -19.41 -6.94
CA ASN A 86 -8.48 -20.23 -5.97
C ASN A 86 -7.77 -20.19 -4.61
N GLU A 87 -8.25 -20.98 -3.65
CA GLU A 87 -7.72 -21.04 -2.28
C GLU A 87 -6.26 -21.49 -2.18
N THR A 88 -5.75 -22.23 -3.18
CA THR A 88 -4.42 -22.85 -3.15
C THR A 88 -3.40 -22.14 -4.04
N TYR A 89 -3.84 -21.48 -5.12
CA TYR A 89 -2.96 -20.76 -6.03
C TYR A 89 -3.66 -19.71 -6.90
N LYS A 90 -2.85 -18.81 -7.45
CA LYS A 90 -3.19 -17.79 -8.46
C LYS A 90 -2.20 -17.87 -9.62
N ILE A 91 -2.71 -17.87 -10.85
CA ILE A 91 -1.88 -17.88 -12.07
C ILE A 91 -2.12 -16.62 -12.87
N ARG A 92 -1.04 -15.89 -13.13
CA ARG A 92 -1.01 -14.66 -13.93
C ARG A 92 -0.11 -14.84 -15.14
N GLU A 93 -0.51 -14.29 -16.27
CA GLU A 93 0.33 -14.18 -17.46
C GLU A 93 0.74 -12.71 -17.66
N LEU A 94 2.04 -12.48 -17.83
CA LEU A 94 2.61 -11.17 -18.12
C LEU A 94 3.62 -11.32 -19.26
N SER A 95 3.27 -10.82 -20.44
CA SER A 95 4.13 -10.84 -21.64
C SER A 95 4.64 -12.25 -21.98
N GLY A 96 3.76 -13.26 -21.97
CA GLY A 96 4.10 -14.66 -22.25
C GLY A 96 4.89 -15.37 -21.15
N LYS A 97 5.10 -14.74 -19.98
CA LYS A 97 5.65 -15.36 -18.78
C LYS A 97 4.53 -15.67 -17.80
N TYR A 98 4.64 -16.79 -17.10
CA TYR A 98 3.64 -17.22 -16.14
C TYR A 98 4.15 -17.02 -14.72
N TYR A 99 3.31 -16.46 -13.87
CA TYR A 99 3.59 -16.19 -12.47
C TYR A 99 2.55 -16.95 -11.65
N VAL A 100 3.02 -17.92 -10.87
CA VAL A 100 2.20 -18.78 -10.02
C VAL A 100 2.46 -18.39 -8.57
N THR A 101 1.45 -17.84 -7.91
CA THR A 101 1.48 -17.59 -6.47
C THR A 101 0.77 -18.74 -5.78
N LEU A 102 1.44 -19.45 -4.88
CA LEU A 102 0.92 -20.56 -4.08
C LEU A 102 0.56 -20.06 -2.67
N TYR A 103 -0.54 -20.57 -2.13
CA TYR A 103 -1.09 -20.15 -0.83
C TYR A 103 -1.04 -21.31 0.19
N PRO A 104 0.15 -21.77 0.61
CA PRO A 104 0.27 -22.77 1.67
C PRO A 104 -0.28 -22.24 2.99
N ILE A 105 -0.96 -23.10 3.75
CA ILE A 105 -1.58 -22.74 5.03
C ILE A 105 -0.73 -23.32 6.16
N ILE A 106 -0.07 -22.44 6.91
CA ILE A 106 0.69 -22.80 8.12
C ILE A 106 -0.16 -22.46 9.34
N ASN A 107 -0.79 -23.47 9.95
CA ASN A 107 -1.59 -23.26 11.16
C ASN A 107 -0.72 -23.22 12.43
N ARG A 108 0.46 -23.86 12.39
CA ARG A 108 1.42 -23.86 13.50
C ARG A 108 2.88 -23.98 13.01
N PRO A 109 3.85 -23.41 13.75
CA PRO A 109 5.26 -23.41 13.34
C PRO A 109 5.95 -24.78 13.35
N ASP A 110 5.40 -25.79 14.04
CA ASP A 110 5.90 -27.17 14.03
C ASP A 110 5.54 -27.97 12.76
N GLN A 111 4.74 -27.39 11.86
CA GLN A 111 4.25 -28.04 10.64
C GLN A 111 5.13 -27.79 9.40
N SER A 112 6.44 -27.59 9.58
CA SER A 112 7.35 -27.30 8.46
C SER A 112 7.32 -28.37 7.36
N ASN A 113 7.12 -29.64 7.70
CA ASN A 113 6.98 -30.71 6.69
C ASN A 113 5.67 -30.55 5.88
N THR A 114 4.57 -30.19 6.56
CA THR A 114 3.27 -29.94 5.93
C THR A 114 3.33 -28.76 4.96
N TYR A 115 4.12 -27.73 5.26
CA TYR A 115 4.33 -26.61 4.35
C TYR A 115 4.99 -27.02 3.03
N VAL A 116 6.08 -27.80 3.08
CA VAL A 116 6.78 -28.26 1.88
C VAL A 116 5.90 -29.21 1.05
N ASP A 117 5.15 -30.09 1.71
CA ASP A 117 4.23 -31.00 1.03
C ASP A 117 3.09 -30.24 0.34
N GLN A 118 2.51 -29.24 1.00
CA GLN A 118 1.52 -28.34 0.40
C GLN A 118 2.09 -27.60 -0.82
N LEU A 119 3.31 -27.05 -0.73
CA LEU A 119 3.93 -26.38 -1.86
C LEU A 119 4.07 -27.30 -3.08
N LYS A 120 4.49 -28.56 -2.87
CA LYS A 120 4.58 -29.57 -3.94
C LYS A 120 3.22 -29.86 -4.56
N GLU A 121 2.22 -30.12 -3.73
CA GLU A 121 0.86 -30.41 -4.17
C GLU A 121 0.28 -29.24 -4.98
N TYR A 122 0.39 -28.01 -4.46
CA TYR A 122 -0.19 -26.84 -5.07
C TYR A 122 0.56 -26.45 -6.36
N LYS A 123 1.89 -26.60 -6.37
CA LYS A 123 2.71 -26.46 -7.59
C LYS A 123 2.26 -27.43 -8.66
N GLN A 124 2.08 -28.71 -8.32
CA GLN A 124 1.65 -29.73 -9.27
C GLN A 124 0.23 -29.44 -9.79
N SER A 125 -0.68 -29.00 -8.93
CA SER A 125 -2.03 -28.61 -9.32
C SER A 125 -2.03 -27.42 -10.31
N ALA A 126 -1.18 -26.42 -10.06
CA ALA A 126 -1.00 -25.29 -10.97
C ALA A 126 -0.39 -25.71 -12.33
N ILE A 127 0.61 -26.60 -12.33
CA ILE A 127 1.19 -27.19 -13.55
C ILE A 127 0.11 -27.94 -14.35
N ASN A 128 -0.66 -28.80 -13.68
CA ASN A 128 -1.74 -29.56 -14.31
C ASN A 128 -2.78 -28.64 -14.95
N TYR A 129 -3.11 -27.50 -14.31
CA TYR A 129 -3.99 -26.50 -14.88
C TYR A 129 -3.40 -25.90 -16.16
N LEU A 130 -2.12 -25.51 -16.15
CA LEU A 130 -1.46 -24.94 -17.33
C LEU A 130 -1.44 -25.93 -18.51
N GLU A 131 -1.05 -27.18 -18.25
CA GLU A 131 -1.01 -28.24 -19.27
C GLU A 131 -2.41 -28.54 -19.85
N LYS A 132 -3.44 -28.60 -19.00
CA LYS A 132 -4.84 -28.77 -19.42
C LYS A 132 -5.32 -27.64 -20.34
N ASN A 133 -4.74 -26.44 -20.21
CA ASN A 133 -5.03 -25.29 -21.06
C ASN A 133 -4.06 -25.14 -22.24
N ASN A 134 -3.37 -26.23 -22.62
CA ASN A 134 -2.43 -26.30 -23.74
C ASN A 134 -1.20 -25.39 -23.60
N ILE A 135 -0.77 -25.10 -22.36
CA ILE A 135 0.46 -24.36 -22.11
C ILE A 135 1.58 -25.38 -21.87
N ASP A 136 2.66 -25.27 -22.64
CA ASP A 136 3.82 -26.14 -22.52
C ASP A 136 4.70 -25.72 -21.33
N THR A 137 4.44 -26.32 -20.18
CA THR A 137 5.14 -26.07 -18.91
C THR A 137 6.62 -26.44 -18.93
N LYS A 138 7.07 -27.27 -19.88
CA LYS A 138 8.47 -27.71 -19.99
C LYS A 138 9.34 -26.69 -20.71
N ASN A 139 8.78 -26.01 -21.71
CA ASN A 139 9.48 -25.02 -22.52
C ASN A 139 9.16 -23.56 -22.14
N THR A 140 8.13 -23.36 -21.32
CA THR A 140 7.70 -22.04 -20.85
C THR A 140 8.33 -21.68 -19.51
N LYS A 141 8.75 -20.43 -19.36
CA LYS A 141 9.28 -19.95 -18.08
C LYS A 141 8.15 -19.62 -17.10
N ILE A 142 8.12 -20.36 -16.00
CA ILE A 142 7.17 -20.19 -14.89
C ILE A 142 7.93 -19.68 -13.66
N TYR A 143 7.42 -18.64 -13.03
CA TYR A 143 7.95 -18.08 -11.79
C TYR A 143 7.00 -18.44 -10.65
N TYR A 144 7.57 -18.89 -9.53
CA TYR A 144 6.79 -19.27 -8.36
C TYR A 144 6.99 -18.29 -7.21
N GLU A 145 5.90 -17.97 -6.52
CA GLU A 145 5.87 -17.27 -5.25
C GLU A 145 5.14 -18.19 -4.25
N PRO A 146 5.74 -18.67 -3.17
CA PRO A 146 7.09 -18.38 -2.70
C PRO A 146 8.18 -19.03 -3.59
N SER A 147 9.37 -18.42 -3.60
CA SER A 147 10.48 -18.80 -4.48
C SER A 147 10.98 -20.23 -4.27
N GLU A 148 10.82 -20.73 -3.04
CA GLU A 148 11.16 -22.07 -2.56
C GLU A 148 10.48 -23.14 -3.38
N ALA A 149 9.28 -22.87 -3.90
CA ALA A 149 8.56 -23.79 -4.76
C ALA A 149 9.26 -24.03 -6.11
N THR A 150 10.17 -23.16 -6.55
CA THR A 150 10.92 -23.34 -7.81
C THR A 150 11.68 -24.67 -7.83
N ASP A 151 12.33 -25.00 -6.71
CA ASP A 151 13.26 -26.14 -6.61
C ASP A 151 12.61 -27.45 -6.12
N LEU A 152 11.28 -27.44 -5.88
CA LEU A 152 10.51 -28.59 -5.37
C LEU A 152 10.01 -29.55 -6.46
#